data_AF-A0A940V2L6-F1
#
_entry.id   AF-A0A940V2L6-F1
#
_cell.length_a   1.000
_cell.length_b   1.000
_cell.length_c   1.000
_cell.angle_alpha   90.00
_cell.angle_beta   90.00
_cell.angle_gamma   90.00
#
_symmetry.space_group_name_H-M   'P 1'
#
loop_
_entity.id
_entity.type
_entity.pdbx_description
1 polymer ?
#
loop_
_entity_poly.entity_id
_entity_poly.type
_entity_poly.pdbx_seq_one_letter_code
_entity_poly.pdbx_strand_id
1 'polypeptide(L)'
;MNKDRFIYISAMLIFGSIGLVSRNIMLSSGQTALSRGVIGSIFLLVASRVLKEKIEWKVIKPNLLLLVLSGAAIGFNWILMFEAYKYTSIANATL
;
A
#
# COMPACT_ATOMS: atom_id res chain seq x y z
N MET A 1 28.36 8.64 -1.77
CA MET A 1 27.39 7.65 -1.25
C MET A 1 26.20 7.64 -2.20
N ASN A 2 25.93 6.50 -2.85
CA ASN A 2 25.05 6.45 -4.02
C ASN A 2 23.59 6.77 -3.63
N LYS A 3 22.92 7.59 -4.44
CA LYS A 3 21.52 8.03 -4.26
C LYS A 3 20.56 6.86 -4.01
N ASP A 4 20.80 5.73 -4.67
CA ASP A 4 19.97 4.52 -4.56
C ASP A 4 20.02 3.89 -3.16
N ARG A 5 21.20 3.91 -2.51
CA ARG A 5 21.36 3.44 -1.14
C ARG A 5 20.55 4.28 -0.16
N PHE A 6 20.51 5.60 -0.37
CA PHE A 6 19.73 6.50 0.48
C PHE A 6 18.22 6.27 0.34
N ILE A 7 17.74 6.07 -0.89
CA ILE A 7 16.34 5.72 -1.16
C ILE A 7 15.99 4.39 -0.48
N TYR A 8 16.87 3.40 -0.59
CA TYR A 8 16.65 2.07 -0.02
C TYR A 8 16.56 2.10 1.51
N ILE A 9 17.51 2.78 2.16
CA ILE A 9 17.51 2.95 3.62
C ILE A 9 16.25 3.70 4.07
N SER A 10 15.87 4.77 3.36
CA SER A 10 14.66 5.53 3.67
C SER A 10 13.40 4.68 3.53
N ALA A 11 13.29 3.87 2.47
CA ALA A 11 12.16 2.96 2.27
C ALA A 11 12.06 1.92 3.39
N MET A 12 13.19 1.33 3.81
CA MET A 12 13.24 0.37 4.90
C MET A 12 12.82 0.98 6.24
N LEU A 13 13.25 2.22 6.53
CA LEU A 13 12.84 2.95 7.74
C LEU A 13 11.35 3.26 7.74
N ILE A 14 10.80 3.70 6.59
CA ILE A 14 9.37 3.97 6.46
C ILE A 14 8.58 2.67 6.67
N PHE A 15 8.90 1.60 5.95
CA PHE A 15 8.18 0.33 6.06
C PHE A 15 8.29 -0.30 7.46
N GLY A 16 9.47 -0.26 8.09
CA GLY A 16 9.65 -0.77 9.45
C GLY A 16 8.88 0.02 10.52
N SER A 17 8.71 1.34 10.33
CA SER A 17 7.99 2.21 11.26
C SER A 17 6.46 2.11 11.13
N ILE A 18 5.94 1.61 10.01
CA ILE A 18 4.49 1.47 9.76
C ILE A 18 3.83 0.60 10.83
N GLY A 19 4.49 -0.47 11.30
CA GLY A 19 3.94 -1.37 12.33
C GLY A 19 3.75 -0.69 13.70
N LEU A 20 4.65 0.23 14.07
CA LEU A 20 4.53 1.03 15.29
C LEU A 20 3.39 2.05 15.17
N VAL A 21 3.28 2.71 14.02
CA VAL A 21 2.22 3.70 13.76
C VAL A 21 0.84 3.03 13.67
N SER A 22 0.74 1.85 13.06
CA SER A 22 -0.54 1.11 12.96
C SER A 22 -1.05 0.60 14.31
N ARG A 23 -0.16 0.39 15.30
CA ARG A 23 -0.56 -0.01 16.65
C ARG A 23 -1.21 1.12 17.45
N ASN A 24 -0.79 2.37 17.20
CA ASN A 24 -1.34 3.54 17.90
C ASN A 24 -2.68 4.01 17.32
N ILE A 25 -3.11 3.47 16.18
CA ILE A 25 -4.35 3.83 15.52
C ILE A 25 -5.44 2.83 15.95
N MET A 26 -6.35 3.25 16.85
CA MET A 26 -7.50 2.44 17.29
C MET A 26 -8.64 2.37 16.25
N LEU A 27 -8.34 2.46 14.95
CA LEU A 27 -9.32 2.35 13.87
C LEU A 27 -9.47 0.88 13.43
N SER A 28 -10.70 0.50 13.04
CA SER A 28 -10.99 -0.83 12.53
C SER A 28 -10.12 -1.17 11.31
N SER A 29 -9.60 -2.39 11.24
CA SER A 29 -8.66 -2.88 10.22
C SER A 29 -9.09 -2.54 8.78
N GLY A 30 -10.38 -2.68 8.47
CA GLY A 30 -10.94 -2.31 7.17
C GLY A 30 -10.92 -0.80 6.88
N GLN A 31 -11.10 0.06 7.88
CA GLN A 31 -11.04 1.51 7.71
C GLN A 31 -9.61 1.99 7.46
N THR A 32 -8.62 1.38 8.12
CA THR A 32 -7.20 1.67 7.88
C THR A 32 -6.78 1.24 6.47
N ALA A 33 -7.20 0.05 6.01
CA ALA A 33 -6.94 -0.39 4.64
C ALA A 33 -7.60 0.52 3.60
N LEU A 34 -8.86 0.89 3.81
CA LEU A 34 -9.62 1.73 2.89
C LEU A 34 -9.07 3.15 2.82
N SER A 35 -8.71 3.75 3.96
CA SER A 35 -8.08 5.08 4.00
C SER A 35 -6.75 5.09 3.25
N ARG A 36 -5.88 4.08 3.43
CA ARG A 36 -4.62 3.98 2.67
C ARG A 36 -4.87 3.76 1.17
N GLY A 37 -5.87 2.95 0.80
CA GLY A 37 -6.27 2.74 -0.59
C GLY A 37 -6.77 4.03 -1.26
N VAL A 38 -7.59 4.81 -0.55
CA VAL A 38 -8.09 6.12 -1.04
C VAL A 38 -6.95 7.13 -1.16
N ILE A 39 -6.12 7.28 -0.11
CA ILE A 39 -4.99 8.22 -0.12
C ILE A 39 -3.99 7.84 -1.22
N GLY A 40 -3.65 6.56 -1.34
CA GLY A 40 -2.75 6.06 -2.38
C GLY A 40 -3.31 6.27 -3.79
N SER A 41 -4.61 6.03 -3.99
CA SER A 41 -5.26 6.26 -5.30
C SER A 41 -5.27 7.75 -5.68
N ILE A 42 -5.60 8.64 -4.74
CA ILE A 42 -5.55 10.09 -4.95
C ILE A 42 -4.11 10.52 -5.25
N PHE A 43 -3.14 10.03 -4.46
CA PHE A 43 -1.74 10.34 -4.66
C PHE A 43 -1.25 9.91 -6.05
N LEU A 44 -1.57 8.69 -6.49
CA LEU A 44 -1.22 8.20 -7.83
C LEU A 44 -1.89 9.02 -8.94
N LEU A 45 -3.16 9.41 -8.76
CA LEU A 45 -3.86 10.26 -9.74
C LEU A 45 -3.22 11.64 -9.85
N VAL A 46 -2.82 12.24 -8.74
CA VAL A 46 -2.11 13.54 -8.71
C VAL A 46 -0.70 13.39 -9.29
N ALA A 47 0.05 12.38 -8.85
CA ALA A 47 1.40 12.12 -9.33
C ALA A 47 1.43 11.84 -10.84
N SER A 48 0.49 11.05 -11.35
CA SER A 48 0.34 10.78 -12.80
C SER A 48 0.09 12.06 -13.60
N ARG A 49 -0.73 12.99 -13.07
CA ARG A 49 -0.92 14.32 -13.68
C ARG A 49 0.33 15.18 -13.65
N VAL A 50 1.07 15.18 -12.55
CA VAL A 50 2.31 15.96 -12.38
C VAL A 50 3.43 15.42 -13.27
N LEU A 51 3.60 14.10 -13.35
CA LEU A 51 4.60 13.44 -14.20
C LEU A 51 4.22 13.43 -15.69
N LYS A 52 3.00 13.86 -16.05
CA LYS A 52 2.45 13.74 -17.42
C LYS A 52 2.60 12.33 -18.01
N GLU A 53 2.55 11.32 -17.15
CA GLU A 53 2.59 9.92 -17.56
C GLU A 53 1.36 9.64 -18.44
N LYS A 54 1.60 9.22 -19.67
CA LYS A 54 0.51 8.85 -20.58
C LYS A 54 -0.06 7.53 -20.09
N ILE A 55 -1.23 7.58 -19.48
CA ILE A 55 -2.00 6.38 -19.14
C ILE A 55 -2.32 5.66 -20.45
N GLU A 56 -1.59 4.58 -20.74
CA GLU A 56 -1.75 3.80 -21.98
C GLU A 56 -3.00 2.92 -21.88
N TRP A 57 -4.15 3.52 -22.16
CA TRP A 57 -5.46 2.85 -22.18
C TRP A 57 -5.51 1.61 -23.08
N LYS A 58 -4.61 1.52 -24.08
CA LYS A 58 -4.49 0.38 -24.99
C LYS A 58 -3.95 -0.88 -24.30
N VAL A 59 -3.12 -0.71 -23.26
CA VAL A 59 -2.57 -1.80 -22.43
C VAL A 59 -3.49 -2.11 -21.26
N ILE A 60 -4.13 -1.08 -20.70
CA ILE A 60 -5.04 -1.22 -19.54
C ILE A 60 -6.32 -1.95 -19.92
N LYS A 61 -6.95 -1.65 -21.06
CA LYS A 61 -8.21 -2.28 -21.47
C LYS A 61 -8.18 -3.82 -21.48
N PRO A 62 -7.21 -4.49 -22.14
CA PRO A 62 -7.16 -5.95 -22.15
C PRO A 62 -6.74 -6.54 -20.79
N ASN A 63 -5.92 -5.82 -20.02
CA ASN A 63 -5.43 -6.29 -18.72
C ASN A 63 -6.30 -5.82 -17.54
N LEU A 64 -7.44 -5.18 -17.80
CA LEU A 64 -8.24 -4.52 -16.77
C LEU A 64 -8.71 -5.53 -15.72
N LEU A 65 -9.12 -6.72 -16.17
CA LEU A 65 -9.51 -7.80 -15.26
C LEU A 65 -8.34 -8.22 -14.37
N LEU A 66 -7.15 -8.40 -14.94
CA LEU A 66 -5.94 -8.77 -14.20
C LEU A 66 -5.53 -7.67 -13.21
N LEU A 67 -5.68 -6.41 -13.61
CA LEU A 67 -5.37 -5.23 -12.78
C LEU A 67 -6.34 -5.10 -11.61
N VAL A 68 -7.63 -5.33 -11.84
CA VAL A 68 -8.65 -5.36 -10.79
C VAL A 68 -8.42 -6.54 -9.85
N LEU A 69 -8.12 -7.74 -10.38
CA LEU A 69 -7.81 -8.90 -9.56
C LEU A 69 -6.53 -8.71 -8.73
N SER A 70 -5.48 -8.12 -9.31
CA SER A 70 -4.26 -7.80 -8.59
C SER A 70 -4.50 -6.75 -7.50
N GLY A 71 -5.24 -5.68 -7.81
CA GLY A 71 -5.64 -4.66 -6.84
C GLY A 71 -6.50 -5.23 -5.72
N ALA A 72 -7.44 -6.12 -6.06
CA ALA A 72 -8.26 -6.84 -5.09
C ALA A 72 -7.41 -7.76 -4.21
N ALA A 73 -6.46 -8.50 -4.78
CA ALA A 73 -5.55 -9.37 -4.04
C ALA A 73 -4.65 -8.59 -3.07
N ILE A 74 -4.12 -7.44 -3.49
CA ILE A 74 -3.33 -6.54 -2.64
C ILE A 74 -4.21 -5.96 -1.51
N GLY A 75 -5.42 -5.52 -1.85
CA GLY A 75 -6.38 -5.02 -0.86
C GLY A 75 -6.75 -6.10 0.17
N PHE A 76 -7.02 -7.32 -0.29
CA PHE A 76 -7.31 -8.46 0.58
C PHE A 76 -6.12 -8.83 1.45
N ASN A 77 -4.91 -8.85 0.89
CA ASN A 77 -3.68 -9.10 1.64
C ASN A 77 -3.49 -8.07 2.76
N TRP A 78 -3.74 -6.79 2.49
CA TRP A 78 -3.70 -5.74 3.52
C TRP A 78 -4.79 -5.88 4.57
N ILE A 79 -6.03 -6.16 4.18
CA ILE A 79 -7.13 -6.37 5.13
C ILE A 79 -6.79 -7.54 6.07
N LEU A 80 -6.34 -8.66 5.52
CA LEU A 80 -5.90 -9.83 6.29
C LEU A 80 -4.73 -9.51 7.22
N MET A 81 -3.74 -8.74 6.76
CA MET A 81 -2.61 -8.30 7.58
C MET A 81 -3.07 -7.45 8.78
N PHE A 82 -3.98 -6.49 8.56
CA PHE A 82 -4.53 -5.67 9.64
C PHE A 82 -5.49 -6.42 10.54
N GLU A 83 -6.16 -7.45 10.04
CA GLU A 83 -7.00 -8.34 10.84
C GLU A 83 -6.11 -9.23 11.72
N ALA A 84 -5.01 -9.76 11.18
CA ALA A 84 -3.99 -10.47 11.95
C ALA A 84 -3.38 -9.59 13.05
N TYR A 85 -3.10 -8.31 12.79
CA TYR A 85 -2.65 -7.38 13.86
C TYR A 85 -3.68 -7.14 14.96
N LYS A 86 -4.97 -7.34 14.67
CA LYS A 86 -6.06 -7.17 15.63
C LYS A 86 -6.26 -8.43 16.47
N TYR A 87 -6.03 -9.61 15.89
CA TYR A 87 -6.22 -10.91 16.56
C TYR A 87 -4.92 -11.53 17.10
N THR A 88 -3.74 -11.06 16.69
CA THR A 88 -2.43 -11.59 17.09
C THR A 88 -1.43 -10.45 17.32
N SER A 89 -0.33 -10.72 18.05
CA SER A 89 0.72 -9.70 18.25
C SER A 89 1.46 -9.42 16.94
N ILE A 90 1.96 -8.21 16.74
CA ILE A 90 2.70 -7.78 15.53
C ILE A 90 3.84 -8.76 15.19
N ALA A 91 4.45 -9.38 16.21
CA ALA A 91 5.50 -10.38 16.04
C ALA A 91 5.02 -11.68 15.38
N ASN A 92 3.80 -12.15 15.67
CA ASN A 92 3.23 -13.35 15.06
C ASN A 92 2.59 -13.09 13.69
N ALA A 93 2.21 -11.86 13.38
CA ALA A 93 1.64 -11.50 12.08
C ALA A 93 2.71 -11.17 11.01
N THR A 94 3.95 -10.93 11.45
CA THR A 94 5.07 -10.53 10.56
C THR A 94 6.04 -11.68 10.28
N LEU A 95 6.08 -12.72 11.14
CA LEU A 95 6.90 -13.92 10.95
C LEU A 95 6.26 -14.86 9.91
#